data_AF-W4RKJ7-F1
#
_entry.id   AF-W4RKJ7-F1
#
_cell.length_a   1.000
_cell.length_b   1.000
_cell.length_c   1.000
_cell.angle_alpha   90.00
_cell.angle_beta   90.00
_cell.angle_gamma   90.00
#
_symmetry.space_group_name_H-M   'P 1'
#
loop_
_entity.id
_entity.type
_entity.pdbx_description
1 polymer ?
#
loop_
_entity_poly.entity_id
_entity_poly.type
_entity_poly.pdbx_seq_one_letter_code
_entity_poly.pdbx_strand_id
1 'polypeptide(L)' 'MKDHIMTVLSQIEKEYEVKILYACDAGSRALGFASGDSDYDIRFIYIHKKDWYLSIDQHRDVIEIPKKIRYPLLLIPN' A
#
# COMPACT_ATOMS: atom_id res chain seq x y z
N MET A 1 -4.77 -13.72 -4.97
CA MET A 1 -4.81 -12.26 -5.24
C MET A 1 -5.00 -11.45 -3.96
N LYS A 2 -6.06 -11.69 -3.18
CA LYS A 2 -6.21 -11.08 -1.84
C LYS A 2 -4.96 -11.22 -0.97
N ASP A 3 -4.38 -12.42 -0.91
CA ASP A 3 -3.15 -12.66 -0.13
C ASP A 3 -1.96 -11.84 -0.62
N HIS A 4 -1.81 -11.69 -1.94
CA HIS A 4 -0.77 -10.84 -2.53
C HIS A 4 -0.96 -9.37 -2.12
N ILE A 5 -2.18 -8.83 -2.22
CA ILE A 5 -2.50 -7.46 -1.78
C ILE A 5 -2.16 -7.29 -0.29
N MET A 6 -2.52 -8.25 0.56
CA MET A 6 -2.20 -8.21 1.99
C MET A 6 -0.69 -8.24 2.25
N THR A 7 0.07 -9.04 1.49
CA THR A 7 1.55 -9.05 1.56
C THR A 7 2.12 -7.68 1.19
N VAL A 8 1.64 -7.09 0.10
CA VAL A 8 2.07 -5.76 -0.34
C VAL A 8 1.74 -4.70 0.73
N LEU A 9 0.51 -4.65 1.24
CA LEU A 9 0.12 -3.72 2.31
C LEU A 9 0.99 -3.88 3.57
N SER A 10 1.28 -5.13 3.96
CA SER A 10 2.16 -5.40 5.11
C SER A 10 3.60 -4.95 4.86
N GLN A 11 4.08 -5.03 3.63
CA GLN A 11 5.39 -4.51 3.26
C GLN A 11 5.43 -2.98 3.31
N ILE A 12 4.37 -2.32 2.84
CA ILE A 12 4.24 -0.86 2.89
C ILE A 12 4.26 -0.37 4.34
N GLU A 13 3.50 -1.00 5.23
CA GLU A 13 3.51 -0.66 6.66
C GLU A 13 4.93 -0.71 7.25
N LYS A 14 5.71 -1.74 6.89
CA LYS A 14 7.09 -1.90 7.35
C LYS A 14 8.05 -0.90 6.73
N GLU A 15 8.00 -0.72 5.42
CA GLU A 15 8.93 0.11 4.65
C GLU A 15 8.77 1.59 4.96
N TYR A 16 7.53 2.05 5.13
CA TYR A 16 7.22 3.46 5.42
C TYR A 16 7.00 3.74 6.91
N GLU A 17 7.12 2.72 7.77
CA GLU A 17 6.88 2.81 9.22
C GLU A 17 5.51 3.43 9.58
N VAL A 18 4.48 3.03 8.85
CA VAL A 18 3.09 3.46 9.05
C VAL A 18 2.22 2.28 9.46
N LYS A 19 1.04 2.59 10.01
CA LYS A 19 -0.03 1.62 10.18
C LYS A 19 -1.16 1.95 9.20
N ILE A 20 -1.51 0.99 8.35
CA ILE A 20 -2.65 1.10 7.44
C ILE A 20 -3.91 0.78 8.25
N LEU A 21 -4.84 1.73 8.26
CA LEU A 21 -6.11 1.64 8.98
C LEU A 21 -7.22 1.05 8.11
N TYR A 22 -7.16 1.32 6.82
CA TYR A 22 -8.14 0.87 5.85
C TYR A 22 -7.52 0.80 4.45
N ALA A 23 -7.92 -0.20 3.67
CA ALA A 23 -7.58 -0.30 2.25
C ALA A 23 -8.78 -0.81 1.46
N CYS A 24 -9.00 -0.26 0.28
CA CYS A 24 -10.05 -0.70 -0.63
C CYS A 24 -9.62 -0.63 -2.09
N ASP A 25 -10.33 -1.39 -2.91
CA ASP A 25 -10.27 -1.20 -4.36
C ASP A 25 -10.98 0.12 -4.71
N ALA A 26 -10.32 0.94 -5.50
CA ALA A 26 -10.83 2.21 -6.01
C ALA A 26 -10.87 2.24 -7.54
N GLY A 27 -10.60 1.11 -8.19
CA GLY A 27 -10.54 0.96 -9.63
C GLY A 27 -11.84 0.41 -10.23
N SER A 28 -11.75 -0.08 -11.48
CA SER A 28 -12.89 -0.60 -12.24
C SER A 28 -13.62 -1.75 -11.53
N ARG A 29 -12.91 -2.50 -10.67
CA ARG A 29 -13.46 -3.59 -9.85
C ARG A 29 -14.45 -3.10 -8.80
N ALA A 30 -14.23 -1.91 -8.23
CA ALA A 30 -15.15 -1.30 -7.26
C ALA A 30 -16.49 -0.87 -7.90
N LEU A 31 -16.49 -0.59 -9.20
CA LEU A 31 -17.66 -0.16 -9.97
C LEU A 31 -18.30 -1.27 -10.82
N GLY A 32 -17.75 -2.50 -10.77
CA GLY A 32 -18.27 -3.64 -11.54
C GLY A 32 -17.90 -3.66 -13.02
N PHE A 33 -16.98 -2.81 -13.48
CA PHE A 33 -16.53 -2.74 -14.88
C PHE A 33 -15.25 -3.54 -15.16
N ALA A 34 -14.74 -4.28 -14.18
CA ALA A 34 -13.49 -5.01 -14.32
C ALA A 34 -13.61 -6.29 -15.15
N SER A 35 -12.67 -6.48 -16.05
CA SER A 35 -12.36 -7.75 -16.70
C SER A 35 -11.38 -8.58 -15.85
N GLY A 36 -11.17 -9.85 -16.23
CA GLY A 36 -10.17 -10.72 -15.58
C GLY A 36 -8.78 -10.10 -15.51
N ASP A 37 -8.37 -9.40 -16.58
CA ASP A 37 -7.05 -8.77 -16.73
C ASP A 37 -6.97 -7.34 -16.18
N SER A 38 -8.03 -6.84 -15.54
CA SER A 38 -8.01 -5.48 -14.96
C SER A 38 -6.99 -5.39 -13.82
N ASP A 39 -6.21 -4.30 -13.83
CA ASP A 39 -5.33 -3.89 -12.73
C ASP A 39 -6.09 -3.81 -11.39
N TYR A 40 -5.34 -3.87 -10.29
CA TYR A 40 -5.85 -3.58 -8.95
C TYR A 40 -5.41 -2.17 -8.54
N ASP A 41 -6.35 -1.23 -8.50
CA ASP A 41 -6.12 0.13 -8.01
C ASP A 41 -6.46 0.20 -6.52
N ILE A 42 -5.50 -0.13 -5.66
CA ILE A 42 -5.70 -0.12 -4.21
C ILE A 42 -5.40 1.26 -3.63
N ARG A 43 -6.35 1.81 -2.89
CA ARG A 43 -6.16 3.02 -2.06
C ARG A 43 -6.23 2.65 -0.59
N PHE A 44 -5.48 3.38 0.24
CA PHE A 44 -5.43 3.13 1.66
C PHE A 44 -5.31 4.42 2.47
N ILE A 45 -5.75 4.35 3.72
CA ILE A 45 -5.59 5.39 4.74
C ILE A 45 -4.67 4.83 5.81
N TYR A 46 -3.71 5.63 6.25
CA TYR A 46 -2.70 5.22 7.21
C TYR A 46 -2.44 6.29 8.27
N ILE A 47 -1.72 5.90 9.31
CA ILE A 47 -1.25 6.78 10.38
C ILE A 47 0.25 6.55 10.61
N HIS A 48 0.99 7.62 10.89
CA HIS A 48 2.39 7.56 11.29
C HIS A 48 2.53 7.26 12.80
N LYS A 49 3.77 6.95 13.23
CA LYS A 49 4.13 6.98 14.65
C LYS A 49 3.99 8.39 15.22
N LYS A 50 3.71 8.50 16.52
CA LYS A 50 3.50 9.77 17.23
C LYS A 50 4.59 10.81 16.95
N ASP A 51 5.85 10.39 16.95
CA ASP A 51 7.00 11.29 16.80
C ASP A 51 7.03 12.01 15.45
N TRP A 52 6.45 11.41 14.40
CA TRP A 52 6.30 12.06 13.10
C TRP A 52 5.45 13.33 13.19
N TYR A 53 4.34 13.29 13.95
CA TYR A 53 3.44 14.42 14.14
C TYR A 53 3.99 15.47 15.12
N LEU A 54 4.94 15.09 15.98
CA LEU A 54 5.56 15.99 16.95
C LEU A 54 6.84 16.65 16.41
N SER A 55 7.27 16.27 15.21
CA SER A 55 8.38 16.91 14.51
C SER A 55 7.99 18.32 14.04
N ILE A 56 8.96 19.24 14.06
CA ILE A 56 8.81 20.58 13.48
C ILE A 56 9.16 20.61 11.99
N ASP A 57 9.76 19.53 11.48
CA ASP A 57 10.14 19.41 10.08
C ASP A 57 8.92 19.03 9.24
N GLN A 58 8.85 19.57 8.01
CA GLN A 58 7.82 19.18 7.06
C GLN A 58 8.19 17.87 6.39
N HIS A 59 7.39 16.83 6.65
CA HIS A 59 7.51 15.52 6.01
C HIS A 59 6.47 15.37 4.90
N ARG A 60 6.79 14.62 3.85
CA ARG A 60 5.80 14.24 2.83
C ARG A 60 4.78 13.28 3.46
N ASP A 61 3.51 13.58 3.31
CA ASP A 61 2.36 12.88 3.89
C ASP A 61 1.60 12.04 2.86
N VAL A 62 2.23 11.73 1.73
CA VAL A 62 1.68 10.93 0.64
C VAL A 62 2.63 9.78 0.30
N ILE A 63 2.12 8.56 0.40
CA ILE A 63 2.78 7.33 -0.07
C ILE A 63 2.14 6.93 -1.40
N GLU A 64 2.92 7.01 -2.48
CA GLU A 64 2.54 6.56 -3.83
C GLU A 64 3.45 5.44 -4.28
N ILE A 65 2.84 4.35 -4.76
CA ILE A 65 3.57 3.17 -5.21
C ILE A 65 3.37 3.04 -6.72
N PRO A 66 4.45 3.10 -7.52
CA PRO A 66 4.32 3.00 -8.97
C PRO A 66 3.77 1.64 -9.38
N LYS A 67 2.91 1.62 -10.41
CA LYS A 67 2.21 0.44 -10.97
C LYS A 67 3.11 -0.76 -11.35
N LYS A 68 4.44 -0.59 -11.36
CA LYS A 68 5.41 -1.62 -11.75
C LYS A 68 6.51 -1.77 -10.69
N ILE A 69 6.15 -2.23 -9.49
CA ILE A 69 7.14 -2.86 -8.62
C ILE A 69 7.15 -4.35 -8.96
N ARG A 70 8.07 -4.73 -9.84
CA ARG A 70 8.48 -6.13 -9.98
C ARG A 70 9.26 -6.42 -8.71
N TYR A 71 8.64 -7.02 -7.70
CA TYR A 71 9.39 -7.52 -6.55
C TYR A 71 10.49 -8.44 -7.10
N PRO A 72 11.78 -8.15 -6.88
CA PRO A 72 12.78 -9.17 -7.08
C PRO A 72 12.49 -10.28 -6.05
N LEU A 73 12.85 -11.49 -6.43
CA LEU A 73 12.78 -12.75 -5.67
C LEU A 73 13.56 -12.75 -4.34
N LEU A 74 13.49 -11.68 -3.55
CA LEU A 74 14.22 -11.52 -2.30
C LEU A 74 13.21 -11.19 -1.22
N LEU A 75 12.65 -12.25 -0.64
CA LEU A 75 12.29 -12.41 0.76
C LEU A 75 11.63 -13.80 0.90
N ILE A 76 12.41 -14.84 0.60
CA ILE A 76 12.20 -16.15 1.20
C ILE A 76 13.03 -16.11 2.49
N PRO A 77 12.44 -15.96 3.69
CA PRO A 77 13.16 -16.33 4.90
C PRO A 77 13.28 -17.86 4.95
N ASN A 78 14.45 -18.34 5.37
CA ASN A 78 14.68 -19.74 5.76
C ASN A 78 13.74 -20.15 6.91
#